data_AF-A0A1S8X3K9-F1
#
_entry.id   AF-A0A1S8X3K9-F1
#
_cell.length_a   1.000
_cell.length_b   1.000
_cell.length_c   1.000
_cell.angle_alpha   90.00
_cell.angle_beta   90.00
_cell.angle_gamma   90.00
#
_symmetry.space_group_name_H-M   'P 1'
#
loop_
_entity.id
_entity.type
_entity.pdbx_description
1 polymer ?
#
loop_
_entity_poly.entity_id
_entity_poly.type
_entity_poly.pdbx_seq_one_letter_code
_entity_poly.pdbx_strand_id
1 'polypeptide(L)'
;MARTKQTARKSTGGKVSRRQLATKAAGNSAPATDDVKKPHCYRPGTVALREILRYLKSTELLVHKLPFQSLVRATARDFEKTFILNT
;
A
#
# COMPACT_ATOMS: atom_id res chain seq x y z
N MET A 1 -47.84 -10.10 -37.06
CA MET A 1 -46.95 -10.12 -35.87
C MET A 1 -45.60 -10.67 -36.33
N ALA A 2 -44.41 -10.20 -35.98
CA ALA A 2 -43.98 -9.18 -35.01
C ALA A 2 -42.79 -8.38 -35.59
N ARG A 3 -42.78 -7.07 -35.35
CA ARG A 3 -41.70 -6.14 -35.72
C ARG A 3 -40.63 -6.18 -34.63
N THR A 4 -39.42 -6.65 -34.93
CA THR A 4 -38.27 -6.51 -34.02
C THR A 4 -37.79 -5.06 -34.06
N LYS A 5 -37.91 -4.36 -32.93
CA LYS A 5 -37.37 -3.00 -32.79
C LYS A 5 -35.89 -3.11 -32.44
N GLN A 6 -35.02 -2.67 -33.35
CA GLN A 6 -33.63 -2.35 -33.03
C GLN A 6 -33.64 -1.10 -32.14
N THR A 7 -33.30 -1.25 -30.86
CA THR A 7 -33.04 -0.10 -29.99
C THR A 7 -31.57 0.26 -30.09
N ALA A 8 -31.27 1.51 -30.44
CA ALA A 8 -29.90 2.02 -30.41
C ALA A 8 -29.34 1.94 -28.98
N ARG A 9 -28.28 1.15 -28.79
CA ARG A 9 -27.45 1.22 -27.58
C ARG A 9 -26.39 2.30 -27.81
N LYS A 10 -26.31 3.29 -26.93
CA LYS A 10 -25.21 4.27 -26.92
C LYS A 10 -23.92 3.54 -26.54
N SER A 11 -23.05 3.29 -27.50
CA SER A 11 -21.65 2.93 -27.24
C SER A 11 -20.84 4.22 -27.14
N THR A 12 -20.66 4.74 -25.93
CA THR A 12 -19.55 5.68 -25.71
C THR A 12 -18.29 4.84 -25.64
N GLY A 13 -17.75 4.50 -26.82
CA GLY A 13 -16.38 4.01 -26.95
C GLY A 13 -15.44 5.07 -26.40
N GLY A 14 -14.48 4.64 -25.57
CA GLY A 14 -13.56 5.49 -24.85
C GLY A 14 -12.97 6.60 -25.72
N LYS A 15 -13.14 7.85 -25.29
CA LYS A 15 -12.56 9.00 -25.96
C LYS A 15 -11.08 9.08 -25.59
N VAL A 16 -10.19 8.83 -26.55
CA VAL A 16 -8.74 9.00 -26.39
C VAL A 16 -8.27 10.27 -27.11
N SER A 17 -7.45 11.01 -26.35
CA SER A 17 -6.56 12.13 -26.65
C SER A 17 -7.05 13.31 -27.51
N ARG A 18 -7.22 14.45 -26.84
CA ARG A 18 -6.73 15.73 -27.37
C ARG A 18 -5.74 16.30 -26.36
N ARG A 19 -4.45 16.25 -26.68
CA ARG A 19 -3.44 17.10 -26.05
C ARG A 19 -3.85 18.55 -26.32
N GLN A 20 -4.19 19.30 -25.27
CA GLN A 20 -4.26 20.75 -25.28
C GLN A 20 -3.57 21.28 -24.03
N LEU A 21 -2.76 22.31 -24.26
CA LEU A 21 -1.77 22.85 -23.33
C LEU A 21 -2.42 23.59 -22.16
N ALA A 22 -1.90 23.30 -20.97
CA ALA A 22 -1.84 24.10 -19.74
C ALA A 22 -3.00 25.05 -19.40
N THR A 23 -3.71 24.73 -18.32
CA THR A 23 -4.04 25.71 -17.27
C THR A 23 -4.14 24.95 -15.95
N LYS A 24 -3.43 25.41 -14.92
CA LYS A 24 -3.52 24.88 -13.55
C LYS A 24 -4.99 24.97 -13.11
N ALA A 25 -5.60 23.85 -12.79
CA ALA A 25 -6.80 23.79 -11.97
C ALA A 25 -6.44 23.07 -10.67
N ALA A 26 -6.76 23.68 -9.54
CA ALA A 26 -6.52 23.16 -8.21
C ALA A 26 -6.95 21.69 -8.13
N GLY A 27 -6.01 20.82 -7.74
CA GLY A 27 -6.26 19.39 -7.51
C GLY A 27 -7.07 19.16 -6.24
N ASN A 28 -8.31 19.65 -6.23
CA ASN A 28 -9.32 19.34 -5.25
C ASN A 28 -10.44 18.60 -5.97
N SER A 29 -10.24 17.30 -6.23
CA SER A 29 -11.38 16.41 -6.47
C SER A 29 -11.89 15.96 -5.10
N ALA A 30 -12.73 16.79 -4.47
CA ALA A 30 -13.72 16.24 -3.56
C ALA A 30 -14.59 15.29 -4.40
N PRO A 31 -14.64 13.97 -4.11
CA PRO A 31 -15.57 13.11 -4.82
C PRO A 31 -16.98 13.58 -4.47
N ALA A 32 -17.79 13.86 -5.51
CA ALA A 32 -19.21 14.11 -5.35
C ALA A 32 -19.79 13.01 -4.44
N THR A 33 -20.32 13.45 -3.32
CA THR A 33 -20.90 12.63 -2.26
C THR A 33 -22.13 11.97 -2.82
N ASP A 34 -22.01 10.75 -3.34
CA ASP A 34 -23.00 9.68 -3.27
C ASP A 34 -22.41 8.43 -3.97
N ASP A 35 -21.99 7.47 -3.13
CA ASP A 35 -21.46 6.14 -3.51
C ASP A 35 -19.98 6.04 -3.92
N VAL A 36 -19.09 6.44 -2.99
CA VAL A 36 -17.70 5.97 -3.02
C VAL A 36 -17.71 4.47 -2.72
N LYS A 37 -17.43 3.65 -3.74
CA LYS A 37 -17.22 2.20 -3.59
C LYS A 37 -16.33 1.95 -2.37
N LYS A 38 -16.82 1.12 -1.45
CA LYS A 38 -16.08 0.73 -0.25
C LYS A 38 -14.65 0.33 -0.64
N PRO A 39 -13.63 0.83 0.07
CA PRO A 39 -12.26 0.44 -0.22
C PRO A 39 -12.15 -1.09 -0.15
N HIS A 40 -11.52 -1.67 -1.16
CA HIS A 40 -11.37 -3.12 -1.23
C HIS A 40 -10.53 -3.61 -0.04
N CYS A 41 -11.17 -4.36 0.84
CA CYS A 41 -10.51 -5.02 1.95
C CYS A 41 -10.24 -6.49 1.60
N TYR A 42 -9.01 -6.95 1.83
CA TYR A 42 -8.67 -8.36 1.67
C TYR A 42 -9.30 -9.19 2.79
N ARG A 43 -9.58 -10.47 2.51
CA ARG A 43 -10.06 -11.40 3.55
C ARG A 43 -8.98 -11.56 4.63
N PRO A 44 -9.36 -11.78 5.90
CA PRO A 44 -8.40 -12.11 6.94
C PRO A 44 -7.54 -13.30 6.50
N GLY A 45 -6.24 -13.24 6.77
CA GLY A 45 -5.28 -14.26 6.34
C GLY A 45 -4.69 -14.06 4.94
N THR A 46 -5.37 -13.37 4.01
CA THR A 46 -4.84 -13.17 2.64
C THR A 46 -3.55 -12.36 2.63
N VAL A 47 -3.50 -11.26 3.41
CA VAL A 47 -2.30 -10.42 3.50
C VAL A 47 -1.20 -11.14 4.27
N ALA A 48 -1.54 -11.85 5.35
CA ALA A 48 -0.59 -12.63 6.14
C ALA A 48 0.12 -13.71 5.31
N LEU A 49 -0.62 -14.49 4.52
CA LEU A 49 -0.04 -15.50 3.63
C LEU A 49 0.88 -14.86 2.59
N ARG A 50 0.49 -13.72 2.02
CA ARG A 50 1.33 -12.98 1.06
C ARG A 50 2.63 -12.50 1.71
N GLU A 51 2.58 -12.03 2.95
CA GLU A 51 3.75 -11.57 3.69
C GLU A 51 4.67 -12.73 4.08
N ILE A 52 4.13 -13.85 4.57
CA ILE A 52 4.91 -15.07 4.87
C ILE A 52 5.66 -15.53 3.62
N LEU A 53 4.96 -15.65 2.50
CA LEU A 53 5.57 -16.09 1.24
C LEU A 53 6.61 -15.09 0.72
N ARG A 54 6.40 -13.78 0.92
CA ARG A 54 7.40 -12.76 0.58
C ARG A 54 8.69 -12.94 1.38
N TYR A 55 8.59 -13.09 2.70
CA TYR A 55 9.75 -13.21 3.59
C TYR A 55 10.45 -14.57 3.51
N LEU A 56 9.76 -15.63 3.08
CA LEU A 56 10.42 -16.90 2.78
C LEU A 56 11.25 -16.83 1.49
N LYS A 57 10.96 -15.90 0.59
CA LYS A 57 11.69 -15.73 -0.67
C LYS A 57 12.86 -14.75 -0.55
N SER A 58 12.74 -13.71 0.27
CA SER A 58 13.82 -12.76 0.54
C SER A 58 14.60 -13.13 1.79
N THR A 59 15.82 -12.59 1.93
CA THR A 59 16.66 -12.78 3.12
C THR A 59 17.01 -11.43 3.76
N GLU A 60 16.10 -10.47 3.67
CA GLU A 60 16.29 -9.14 4.26
C GLU A 60 16.10 -9.18 5.78
N LEU A 61 16.77 -8.25 6.47
CA LEU A 61 16.60 -8.13 7.93
C LEU A 61 15.20 -7.62 8.24
N LEU A 62 14.48 -8.33 9.11
CA LEU A 62 13.13 -7.95 9.53
C LEU A 62 13.12 -6.77 10.53
N VAL A 63 14.27 -6.48 11.14
CA VAL A 63 14.44 -5.40 12.11
C VAL A 63 15.38 -4.34 11.54
N HIS A 64 15.06 -3.06 11.76
CA HIS A 64 15.91 -1.94 11.34
C HIS A 64 17.28 -1.98 12.01
N LYS A 65 18.33 -1.67 11.24
CA LYS A 65 19.73 -1.77 11.70
C LYS A 65 20.06 -0.83 12.87
N LEU A 66 19.65 0.44 12.79
CA LEU A 66 19.99 1.45 13.80
C LEU A 66 19.44 1.13 15.20
N PRO A 67 18.14 0.86 15.40
CA PRO A 67 17.63 0.52 16.74
C PRO A 67 18.23 -0.78 17.28
N PHE A 68 18.47 -1.78 16.40
CA PHE A 68 19.12 -3.03 16.82
C PHE A 68 20.56 -2.80 17.26
N GLN A 69 21.33 -2.00 16.54
CA GLN A 69 22.68 -1.60 16.92
C GLN A 69 22.71 -0.85 18.26
N SER A 70 21.77 0.08 18.47
CA SER A 70 21.66 0.82 19.73
C SER A 70 21.39 -0.11 20.91
N LEU A 71 20.53 -1.12 20.73
CA LEU A 71 20.26 -2.15 21.74
C LEU A 71 21.52 -2.95 22.08
N VAL A 72 22.23 -3.46 21.07
CA VAL A 72 23.48 -4.23 21.28
C VAL A 72 24.51 -3.42 22.08
N ARG A 73 24.66 -2.12 21.78
CA ARG A 73 25.58 -1.24 22.52
C ARG A 73 25.14 -1.00 23.96
N ALA A 74 23.84 -0.89 24.21
CA ALA A 74 23.32 -0.72 25.56
C ALA A 74 23.64 -1.95 26.41
N THR A 75 23.30 -3.15 25.92
CA THR A 75 23.54 -4.39 26.65
C THR A 75 25.02 -4.67 26.88
N ALA A 76 25.88 -4.39 25.89
CA ALA A 76 27.33 -4.53 26.04
C ALA A 76 27.89 -3.65 27.18
N ARG A 77 27.45 -2.39 27.27
CA ARG A 77 27.84 -1.47 28.35
C ARG A 77 27.37 -1.95 29.72
N ASP A 78 26.19 -2.57 29.79
CA ASP A 78 25.65 -3.09 31.04
C ASP A 78 26.49 -4.28 31.54
N PHE A 79 26.88 -5.20 30.64
CA PHE A 79 27.79 -6.30 30.99
C PHE A 79 29.17 -5.81 31.45
N GLU A 80 29.75 -4.81 30.80
CA GLU A 80 31.05 -4.23 31.21
C GLU A 80 30.98 -3.65 32.64
N LYS A 81 29.91 -2.91 32.97
CA LYS A 81 29.71 -2.36 34.32
C LYS A 81 29.53 -3.47 35.35
N THR A 82 28.72 -4.48 35.06
CA THR A 82 28.47 -5.58 35.99
C THR A 82 29.73 -6.40 36.25
N PHE A 83 30.62 -6.56 35.27
CA PHE A 83 31.89 -7.26 35.47
C PHE A 83 32.87 -6.44 36.34
N ILE A 84 32.98 -5.13 36.11
CA ILE A 84 33.87 -4.23 36.87
C ILE A 84 33.42 -4.05 38.33
N LEU A 85 32.12 -4.07 38.61
CA LEU A 85 31.57 -3.85 39.96
C LEU A 85 31.54 -5.12 40.84
N ASN A 86 31.89 -6.30 40.29
CA ASN A 86 31.94 -7.58 41.01
C ASN A 86 33.36 -8.13 41.20
N THR A 87 34.38 -7.36 40.81
CA THR A 87 35.81 -7.58 41.10
C THR A 87 36.30 -6.56 42.11
#